data_AF-A0A7V5LRG3-F1
#
_entry.id   AF-A0A7V5LRG3-F1
#
_cell.length_a   1.000
_cell.length_b   1.000
_cell.length_c   1.000
_cell.angle_alpha   90.00
_cell.angle_beta   90.00
_cell.angle_gamma   90.00
#
_symmetry.space_group_name_H-M   'P 1'
#
loop_
_entity.id
_entity.type
_entity.pdbx_description
1 polymer ?
#
loop_
_entity_poly.entity_id
_entity_poly.type
_entity_poly.pdbx_seq_one_letter_code
_entity_poly.pdbx_strand_id
1 'polypeptide(L)' 'YYRVKLDEIGSAVWQLCDGQRTVKEIGELLAQTFGDRIEPLYERLGYFFQMLERQRFIKLT' A
#
# COMPACT_ATOMS: atom_id res chain seq x y z
N TYR A 1 14.89 -16.66 -5.13
CA TYR A 1 14.98 -15.24 -4.78
C TYR A 1 13.90 -14.48 -5.53
N TYR A 2 12.87 -13.97 -4.84
CA TYR A 2 11.86 -13.07 -5.43
C TYR A 2 12.31 -11.63 -5.17
N ARG A 3 12.46 -10.83 -6.22
CA ARG A 3 12.81 -9.41 -6.10
C ARG A 3 11.65 -8.60 -6.66
N VAL A 4 10.86 -8.02 -5.77
CA VAL A 4 9.78 -7.10 -6.13
C VAL A 4 10.38 -5.70 -6.16
N LYS A 5 10.18 -4.99 -7.27
CA LYS A 5 10.62 -3.60 -7.40
C LYS A 5 9.41 -2.72 -7.15
N LEU A 6 9.37 -2.09 -5.98
CA LEU A 6 8.34 -1.11 -5.63
C LEU A 6 8.86 0.29 -5.94
N ASP A 7 7.96 1.17 -6.35
CA ASP A 7 8.23 2.61 -6.41
C ASP A 7 8.24 3.21 -4.99
N GLU A 8 8.45 4.51 -4.88
CA GLU A 8 8.50 5.22 -3.59
C GLU A 8 7.22 5.00 -2.77
N ILE A 9 6.06 5.17 -3.40
CA ILE A 9 4.74 5.03 -2.75
C ILE A 9 4.48 3.57 -2.38
N GLY A 10 4.67 2.62 -3.29
CA GLY A 10 4.47 1.20 -3.01
C GLY A 10 5.39 0.69 -1.90
N SER A 11 6.63 1.20 -1.84
CA SER A 11 7.55 0.91 -0.75
C SER A 11 7.04 1.44 0.58
N ALA A 12 6.52 2.67 0.62
CA ALA A 12 5.93 3.23 1.83
C ALA A 12 4.71 2.44 2.30
N VAL A 13 3.79 2.08 1.39
CA VAL A 13 2.64 1.22 1.70
C VAL A 13 3.11 -0.09 2.31
N TRP A 14 4.10 -0.75 1.69
CA TRP A 14 4.64 -2.02 2.18
C TRP A 14 5.23 -1.92 3.59
N GLN A 15 5.97 -0.84 3.89
CA GLN A 15 6.52 -0.62 5.24
C GLN A 15 5.43 -0.38 6.30
N LEU A 16 4.29 0.17 5.91
CA LEU A 16 3.14 0.40 6.79
C LEU A 16 2.27 -0.85 7.01
N CYS A 17 2.44 -1.90 6.20
CA CYS A 17 1.74 -3.17 6.33
C CYS A 17 2.34 -4.05 7.44
N ASP A 18 2.00 -3.73 8.69
CA ASP A 18 2.48 -4.45 9.88
C ASP A 18 1.49 -5.50 10.44
N GLY A 19 0.34 -5.68 9.78
CA GLY A 19 -0.73 -6.56 10.22
C GLY A 19 -1.60 -6.01 11.35
N GLN A 20 -1.34 -4.77 11.80
CA GLN A 20 -2.13 -4.08 12.82
C GLN A 20 -2.91 -2.90 12.25
N ARG A 21 -2.30 -2.14 11.34
CA ARG A 21 -2.94 -0.99 10.71
C ARG A 21 -4.00 -1.40 9.70
N THR A 22 -5.11 -0.69 9.72
CA THR A 22 -6.17 -0.76 8.71
C THR A 22 -5.75 -0.02 7.43
N VAL A 23 -6.40 -0.34 6.31
CA VAL A 23 -6.20 0.37 5.03
C VAL A 23 -6.46 1.88 5.17
N LYS A 24 -7.40 2.27 6.04
CA LYS A 24 -7.70 3.67 6.32
C LYS A 24 -6.52 4.39 6.99
N GLU A 25 -5.97 3.81 8.06
CA GLU A 25 -4.82 4.38 8.77
C GLU A 25 -3.58 4.46 7.87
N ILE A 26 -3.36 3.44 7.04
CA ILE A 26 -2.29 3.45 6.03
C ILE A 26 -2.52 4.62 5.04
N GLY A 27 -3.75 4.80 4.56
CA GLY A 27 -4.11 5.91 3.68
C GLY A 27 -3.84 7.28 4.31
N GLU A 28 -4.25 7.49 5.56
CA GLU A 28 -4.05 8.76 6.27
C GLU A 28 -2.56 9.10 6.43
N LEU A 29 -1.72 8.12 6.78
CA LEU A 29 -0.26 8.32 6.88
C LEU A 29 0.38 8.63 5.53
N LEU A 30 -0.10 7.98 4.47
CA LEU A 30 0.35 8.24 3.12
C LEU A 30 -0.06 9.62 2.61
N ALA A 31 -1.29 10.07 2.91
CA ALA A 31 -1.76 11.41 2.60
C ALA A 31 -0.90 12.47 3.30
N GLN A 32 -0.56 12.26 4.58
CA GLN A 32 0.32 13.16 5.32
C GLN A 32 1.73 13.23 4.72
N THR A 33 2.24 12.12 4.18
CA THR A 33 3.61 12.04 3.65
C THR A 33 3.71 12.54 2.21
N PHE A 34 2.73 12.23 1.36
CA PHE A 34 2.81 12.45 -0.09
C PHE A 34 1.85 13.53 -0.61
N GLY A 35 0.87 13.97 0.20
CA GLY A 35 -0.13 14.97 -0.18
C GLY A 35 -0.82 14.61 -1.50
N ASP A 36 -1.08 15.61 -2.34
CA ASP A 36 -1.83 15.44 -3.59
C ASP A 36 -1.17 14.48 -4.61
N ARG A 37 0.11 14.13 -4.45
CA ARG A 37 0.82 13.20 -5.34
C ARG A 37 0.23 11.79 -5.33
N ILE A 38 -0.52 11.45 -4.28
CA ILE A 38 -1.07 10.11 -4.10
C ILE A 38 -2.53 10.00 -4.55
N GLU A 39 -3.18 11.09 -4.93
CA GLU A 39 -4.57 11.03 -5.39
C GLU A 39 -4.71 10.30 -6.74
N PRO A 40 -5.81 9.57 -6.98
CA PRO A 40 -6.84 9.18 -6.01
C PRO A 40 -6.34 8.10 -5.05
N LEU A 41 -6.21 8.44 -3.76
CA LEU A 41 -5.45 7.64 -2.78
C LEU A 41 -6.02 6.23 -2.60
N TYR A 42 -7.31 6.14 -2.26
CA TYR A 42 -7.92 4.88 -1.87
C TYR A 42 -8.13 3.93 -3.05
N GLU A 43 -8.37 4.45 -4.26
CA GLU A 43 -8.39 3.63 -5.48
C GLU A 43 -7.01 3.00 -5.73
N ARG A 44 -5.94 3.80 -5.67
CA ARG A 44 -4.57 3.33 -5.88
C ARG A 44 -4.16 2.30 -4.83
N LEU A 45 -4.51 2.53 -3.56
CA LEU A 45 -4.31 1.54 -2.49
C LEU A 45 -5.07 0.24 -2.77
N GLY A 46 -6.33 0.33 -3.20
CA GLY A 46 -7.14 -0.83 -3.57
C GLY A 46 -6.46 -1.68 -4.66
N TYR A 47 -6.01 -1.05 -5.75
CA TYR A 47 -5.30 -1.76 -6.82
C TYR A 47 -3.99 -2.38 -6.33
N PHE A 48 -3.24 -1.66 -5.49
CA PHE A 48 -1.98 -2.16 -4.95
C PHE A 48 -2.19 -3.40 -4.07
N PHE A 49 -3.14 -3.37 -3.14
CA PHE A 49 -3.43 -4.51 -2.29
C PHE A 49 -3.98 -5.71 -3.08
N GLN A 50 -4.84 -5.49 -4.07
CA GLN A 50 -5.29 -6.55 -4.97
C GLN A 50 -4.13 -7.20 -5.73
N MET A 51 -3.16 -6.40 -6.20
CA MET A 51 -1.97 -6.93 -6.85
C MET A 51 -1.17 -7.80 -5.88
N LEU A 52 -0.91 -7.33 -4.66
CA LEU A 52 -0.16 -8.08 -3.65
C LEU A 52 -0.86 -9.39 -3.26
N GLU A 53 -2.18 -9.36 -3.11
CA GLU A 53 -2.98 -10.54 -2.79
C GLU A 53 -2.95 -11.56 -3.94
N ARG A 54 -3.10 -11.12 -5.20
CA ARG A 54 -3.00 -12.00 -6.38
C ARG A 54 -1.64 -12.68 -6.49
N GLN A 55 -0.57 -11.97 -6.11
CA GLN A 55 0.78 -12.52 -6.03
C GLN A 55 1.03 -13.35 -4.75
N ARG A 56 0.02 -13.49 -3.88
CA ARG A 56 0.06 -14.21 -2.60
C ARG A 56 1.09 -13.66 -1.61
N PHE A 57 1.41 -12.38 -1.71
CA PHE A 57 2.30 -11.70 -0.76
C PHE A 57 1.59 -11.30 0.52
N ILE A 58 0.29 -11.00 0.43
CA ILE A 58 -0.56 -10.70 1.57
C ILE A 58 -1.85 -11.51 1.48
N LYS A 59 -2.60 -11.52 2.58
CA LYS A 59 -3.97 -12.00 2.63
C LYS A 59 -4.85 -10.88 3.19
N LEU A 60 -5.80 -10.41 2.40
CA LEU A 60 -6.85 -9.52 2.90
C LEU A 60 -7.86 -10.40 3.64
N THR A 61 -8.24 -9.99 4.84
CA THR A 61 -9.17 -10.74 5.70
C THR A 61 -10.30 -9.82 6.14
#